data_AF-A0A7R7B9Q5-F1
#
_entry.id   AF-A0A7R7B9Q5-F1
#
_cell.length_a   1.000
_cell.length_b   1.000
_cell.length_c   1.000
_cell.angle_alpha   90.00
_cell.angle_beta   90.00
_cell.angle_gamma   90.00
#
_symmetry.space_group_name_H-M   'P 1'
#
loop_
_entity.id
_entity.type
_entity.pdbx_description
1 polymer ?
#
loop_
_entity_poly.entity_id
_entity_poly.type
_entity_poly.pdbx_seq_one_letter_code
_entity_poly.pdbx_strand_id
1 'polypeptide(L)'
;MDVFHGRKTARQGAVFVGSHRLQGHELREIGFRSYFRDNAPSLEVLDTLVTLEKRQITYETTLDLMHGNLSSSASVWSAGAGGHQELREVRKAQDAVAIVNEITPESQSALVDGIVAMAVATPLRPALPGAD
;
A
#
# COMPACT_ATOMS: atom_id res chain seq x y z
N MET A 1 -20.22 32.95 -4.67
CA MET A 1 -19.53 32.34 -5.82
C MET A 1 -18.12 32.88 -5.79
N ASP A 2 -17.18 32.06 -5.34
CA ASP A 2 -15.77 32.28 -5.62
C ASP A 2 -15.22 30.96 -6.13
N VAL A 3 -14.64 31.03 -7.32
CA VAL A 3 -14.43 29.94 -8.26
C VAL A 3 -12.93 29.66 -8.24
N PHE A 4 -12.56 28.38 -8.11
CA PHE A 4 -11.17 27.90 -8.12
C PHE A 4 -10.31 28.31 -6.91
N HIS A 5 -10.57 27.68 -5.75
CA HIS A 5 -9.46 27.31 -4.88
C HIS A 5 -8.61 26.31 -5.66
N GLY A 6 -7.45 26.75 -6.15
CA GLY A 6 -6.47 25.85 -6.77
C GLY A 6 -6.27 24.65 -5.84
N ARG A 7 -6.48 23.44 -6.34
CA ARG A 7 -6.21 22.23 -5.57
C ARG A 7 -4.74 22.33 -5.14
N LYS A 8 -4.49 22.64 -3.86
CA LYS A 8 -3.29 22.13 -3.19
C LYS A 8 -3.31 20.64 -3.51
N THR A 9 -2.29 20.14 -4.20
CA THR A 9 -2.15 18.73 -4.52
C THR A 9 -2.00 17.99 -3.19
N ALA A 10 -3.14 17.57 -2.62
CA ALA A 10 -3.15 16.85 -1.37
C ALA A 10 -2.36 15.56 -1.58
N ARG A 11 -1.53 15.21 -0.60
CA ARG A 11 -0.90 13.89 -0.60
C ARG A 11 -2.02 12.86 -0.53
N GLN A 12 -1.90 11.78 -1.28
CA GLN A 12 -2.92 10.73 -1.35
C GLN A 12 -2.42 9.45 -0.70
N GLY A 13 -3.28 8.69 -0.05
CA GLY A 13 -2.97 7.37 0.48
C GLY A 13 -3.85 6.33 -0.18
N ALA A 14 -3.29 5.18 -0.51
CA ALA A 14 -4.02 4.04 -1.06
C ALA A 14 -3.81 2.80 -0.18
N VAL A 15 -4.87 2.03 -0.01
CA VAL A 15 -4.84 0.76 0.73
C VAL A 15 -5.35 -0.36 -0.15
N PHE A 16 -4.56 -1.43 -0.23
CA PHE A 16 -4.92 -2.65 -0.94
C PHE A 16 -5.37 -3.70 0.08
N VAL A 17 -6.50 -4.33 -0.22
CA VAL A 17 -6.99 -5.50 0.50
C VAL A 17 -7.15 -6.63 -0.49
N GLY A 18 -6.76 -7.85 -0.13
CA GLY A 18 -7.02 -8.96 -1.04
C GLY A 18 -8.48 -9.39 -1.01
N SER A 19 -9.16 -9.33 0.13
CA SER A 19 -10.61 -9.55 0.20
C SER A 19 -11.21 -8.97 1.48
N HIS A 20 -12.37 -8.31 1.37
CA HIS A 20 -13.19 -7.95 2.53
C HIS A 20 -13.77 -9.18 3.26
N ARG A 21 -13.71 -10.38 2.65
CA ARG A 21 -14.15 -11.62 3.30
C ARG A 21 -13.18 -12.11 4.38
N LEU A 22 -11.98 -11.53 4.45
CA LEU A 22 -10.94 -11.90 5.39
C LEU A 22 -10.83 -10.80 6.45
N GLN A 23 -11.20 -11.13 7.69
CA GLN A 23 -11.22 -10.19 8.81
C GLN A 23 -9.89 -9.46 9.00
N GLY A 24 -8.76 -10.15 8.80
CA GLY A 24 -7.44 -9.54 8.90
C GLY A 24 -7.18 -8.45 7.86
N HIS A 25 -7.84 -8.49 6.70
CA HIS A 25 -7.74 -7.44 5.67
C HIS A 25 -8.60 -6.24 6.03
N GLU A 26 -9.83 -6.45 6.49
CA GLU A 26 -10.70 -5.37 6.96
C GLU A 26 -10.07 -4.61 8.13
N LEU A 27 -9.51 -5.32 9.13
CA LEU A 27 -8.87 -4.68 10.28
C LEU A 27 -7.67 -3.81 9.88
N ARG A 28 -6.86 -4.27 8.91
CA ARG A 28 -5.73 -3.49 8.38
C ARG A 28 -6.19 -2.25 7.63
N GLU A 29 -7.25 -2.37 6.83
CA GLU A 29 -7.85 -1.24 6.13
C GLU A 29 -8.40 -0.18 7.11
N ILE A 30 -9.18 -0.61 8.09
CA ILE A 30 -9.78 0.27 9.10
C ILE A 30 -8.67 0.97 9.90
N GLY A 31 -7.62 0.24 10.28
CA GLY A 31 -6.45 0.78 10.99
C GLY A 31 -5.73 1.84 10.16
N PHE A 32 -5.47 1.57 8.89
CA PHE A 32 -4.87 2.52 7.95
C PHE A 32 -5.69 3.81 7.85
N ARG A 33 -6.99 3.68 7.56
CA ARG A 33 -7.90 4.84 7.42
C ARG A 33 -7.98 5.66 8.71
N SER A 34 -8.06 4.98 9.86
CA SER A 34 -8.16 5.64 11.16
C SER A 34 -6.88 6.39 11.50
N TYR A 35 -5.72 5.78 11.29
CA TYR A 35 -4.43 6.43 11.54
C TYR A 35 -4.28 7.74 10.76
N PHE A 36 -4.54 7.73 9.45
CA PHE A 36 -4.36 8.92 8.61
C PHE A 36 -5.38 10.02 8.92
N ARG A 37 -6.63 9.64 9.19
CA ARG A 37 -7.65 10.59 9.67
C ARG A 37 -7.20 11.33 10.93
N ASP A 38 -6.59 10.63 11.88
CA ASP A 38 -6.24 11.21 13.18
C ASP A 38 -4.89 11.92 13.18
N ASN A 39 -3.90 11.39 12.45
CA ASN A 39 -2.50 11.84 12.53
C ASN A 39 -2.03 12.63 11.31
N ALA A 40 -2.73 12.54 10.18
CA ALA A 40 -2.38 13.24 8.95
C ALA A 40 -3.64 13.64 8.15
N PRO A 41 -4.55 14.46 8.73
CA PRO A 41 -5.86 14.76 8.15
C PRO A 41 -5.83 15.51 6.81
N SER A 42 -4.66 16.06 6.43
CA SER A 42 -4.45 16.67 5.10
C SER A 42 -4.13 15.64 4.00
N LEU A 43 -3.89 14.38 4.36
CA LEU A 43 -3.69 13.29 3.42
C LEU A 43 -5.06 12.70 3.04
N GLU A 44 -5.37 12.74 1.75
CA GLU A 44 -6.59 12.16 1.21
C GLU A 44 -6.42 10.64 1.10
N VAL A 45 -7.15 9.87 1.89
CA VAL A 45 -7.18 8.41 1.75
C VAL A 45 -8.20 8.04 0.67
N LEU A 46 -7.71 7.50 -0.44
CA LEU A 46 -8.50 7.03 -1.57
C LEU A 46 -9.40 5.84 -1.19
N ASP A 47 -10.31 5.47 -2.09
CA ASP A 47 -11.12 4.26 -1.95
C ASP A 47 -10.24 3.00 -1.91
N THR A 48 -10.75 1.97 -1.24
CA THR A 48 -10.02 0.72 -1.03
C THR A 48 -9.91 -0.07 -2.33
N LEU A 49 -8.70 -0.58 -2.60
CA LEU A 49 -8.39 -1.33 -3.81
C LEU A 49 -8.39 -2.83 -3.51
N VAL A 50 -9.30 -3.57 -4.14
CA VAL A 50 -9.47 -5.01 -3.89
C VAL A 50 -8.69 -5.84 -4.91
N THR A 51 -7.76 -6.68 -4.45
CA THR A 51 -6.87 -7.46 -5.34
C THR A 51 -7.24 -8.93 -5.50
N LEU A 52 -8.26 -9.42 -4.78
CA LEU A 52 -8.70 -10.82 -4.78
C LEU A 52 -7.60 -11.85 -4.46
N GLU A 53 -6.57 -11.45 -3.70
CA GLU A 53 -5.38 -12.27 -3.44
C GLU A 53 -4.61 -12.70 -4.71
N LYS A 54 -4.78 -11.98 -5.83
CA LYS A 54 -4.15 -12.32 -7.11
C LYS A 54 -3.07 -11.32 -7.46
N ARG A 55 -1.87 -11.83 -7.77
CA ARG A 55 -0.72 -11.02 -8.21
C ARG A 55 -1.06 -10.19 -9.46
N GLN A 56 -1.66 -10.80 -10.48
CA GLN A 56 -2.05 -10.09 -11.70
C GLN A 56 -3.01 -8.92 -11.42
N ILE A 57 -4.03 -9.13 -10.59
CA ILE A 57 -4.98 -8.06 -10.25
C ILE A 57 -4.28 -6.97 -9.44
N THR A 58 -3.35 -7.34 -8.54
CA THR A 58 -2.53 -6.37 -7.80
C THR A 58 -1.71 -5.51 -8.75
N TYR A 59 -1.07 -6.11 -9.76
CA TYR A 59 -0.32 -5.42 -10.80
C TYR A 59 -1.18 -4.43 -11.57
N GLU A 60 -2.28 -4.90 -12.15
CA GLU A 60 -3.21 -4.09 -12.94
C GLU A 60 -3.78 -2.93 -12.12
N THR A 61 -4.23 -3.19 -10.90
CA THR A 61 -4.77 -2.17 -9.99
C THR A 61 -3.71 -1.13 -9.60
N THR A 62 -2.46 -1.55 -9.44
CA THR A 62 -1.33 -0.66 -9.13
C THR A 62 -1.00 0.26 -10.31
N LEU A 63 -1.02 -0.28 -11.54
CA LEU A 63 -0.86 0.53 -12.76
C LEU A 63 -2.02 1.52 -12.93
N ASP A 64 -3.27 1.07 -12.77
CA ASP A 64 -4.45 1.92 -12.91
C ASP A 64 -4.42 3.08 -11.91
N LEU A 65 -4.01 2.80 -10.66
CA LEU A 65 -3.81 3.83 -9.64
C LEU A 65 -2.73 4.86 -10.06
N MET A 66 -1.60 4.39 -10.60
CA MET A 66 -0.53 5.26 -11.08
C MET A 66 -0.90 6.12 -12.29
N HIS A 67 -1.70 5.59 -13.21
CA HIS A 67 -2.04 6.26 -14.47
C HIS A 67 -3.29 7.14 -14.38
N GLY A 68 -4.25 6.80 -13.52
CA GLY A 68 -5.56 7.44 -13.51
C GLY A 68 -5.86 8.32 -12.30
N ASN A 69 -5.35 7.95 -11.11
CA ASN A 69 -5.95 8.44 -9.85
C ASN A 69 -4.97 9.10 -8.87
N LEU A 70 -3.65 8.97 -9.08
CA LEU A 70 -2.66 9.67 -8.26
C LEU A 70 -2.34 11.05 -8.83
N SER A 71 -2.81 12.07 -8.13
CA SER A 71 -2.60 13.47 -8.46
C SER A 71 -1.31 14.07 -7.86
N SER A 72 -0.64 13.34 -6.96
CA SER A 72 0.60 13.80 -6.31
C SER A 72 1.66 12.72 -6.17
N SER A 73 2.92 13.18 -6.23
CA SER A 73 4.17 12.41 -6.16
C SER A 73 4.52 11.92 -4.74
N ALA A 74 3.52 11.51 -3.96
CA ALA A 74 3.69 11.38 -2.52
C ALA A 74 2.65 10.43 -1.91
N SER A 75 2.57 9.23 -2.47
CA SER A 75 1.55 8.24 -2.09
C SER A 75 2.03 7.25 -1.04
N VAL A 76 1.20 6.96 -0.03
CA VAL A 76 1.44 5.87 0.93
C VAL A 76 0.62 4.65 0.54
N TRP A 77 1.24 3.47 0.46
CA TRP A 77 0.63 2.24 -0.04
C TRP A 77 0.68 1.16 1.02
N SER A 78 -0.45 0.53 1.35
CA SER A 78 -0.45 -0.73 2.11
C SER A 78 -0.71 -1.89 1.15
N ALA A 79 0.32 -2.65 0.77
CA ALA A 79 0.15 -3.84 -0.05
C ALA A 79 -0.15 -5.07 0.84
N GLY A 80 -1.16 -5.87 0.44
CA GLY A 80 -1.19 -7.30 0.75
C GLY A 80 -0.05 -8.03 0.02
N ALA A 81 0.16 -9.33 0.27
CA ALA A 81 1.28 -10.11 -0.27
C ALA A 81 1.34 -10.10 -1.83
N GLY A 82 1.94 -9.07 -2.41
CA GLY A 82 1.92 -8.82 -3.84
C GLY A 82 3.13 -8.04 -4.31
N GLY A 83 3.95 -8.70 -5.12
CA GLY A 83 4.64 -8.13 -6.27
C GLY A 83 5.74 -7.09 -6.03
N HIS A 84 7.00 -7.52 -6.14
CA HIS A 84 8.17 -6.63 -6.19
C HIS A 84 8.19 -5.62 -7.33
N GLN A 85 7.69 -6.02 -8.50
CA GLN A 85 7.94 -5.32 -9.74
C GLN A 85 7.07 -4.06 -9.81
N GLU A 86 5.82 -4.20 -9.41
CA GLU A 86 4.83 -3.18 -9.15
C GLU A 86 5.39 -2.09 -8.23
N LEU A 87 5.90 -2.48 -7.06
CA LEU A 87 6.43 -1.55 -6.06
C LEU A 87 7.67 -0.80 -6.57
N ARG A 88 8.52 -1.46 -7.36
CA ARG A 88 9.68 -0.82 -8.02
C ARG A 88 9.25 0.24 -9.01
N GLU A 89 8.27 -0.07 -9.86
CA GLU A 89 7.77 0.88 -10.87
C GLU A 89 7.06 2.06 -10.19
N VAL A 90 6.25 1.81 -9.16
CA VAL A 90 5.63 2.83 -8.30
C VAL A 90 6.66 3.77 -7.68
N ARG A 91 7.71 3.20 -7.05
CA ARG A 91 8.74 3.98 -6.37
C ARG A 91 9.47 4.92 -7.33
N LYS A 92 9.82 4.43 -8.53
CA LYS A 92 10.51 5.23 -9.57
C LYS A 92 9.63 6.35 -10.13
N ALA A 93 8.35 6.07 -10.35
CA ALA A 93 7.47 6.98 -11.07
C ALA A 93 6.92 8.12 -10.21
N GLN A 94 6.68 7.89 -8.91
CA GLN A 94 5.77 8.72 -8.12
C GLN A 94 6.33 9.14 -6.74
N ASP A 95 7.63 8.95 -6.44
CA ASP A 95 8.22 9.13 -5.09
C ASP A 95 7.31 8.60 -3.96
N ALA A 96 6.73 7.43 -4.23
CA ALA A 96 5.79 6.76 -3.37
C ALA A 96 6.51 6.07 -2.21
N VAL A 97 5.83 5.99 -1.07
CA VAL A 97 6.25 5.26 0.13
C VAL A 97 5.39 4.01 0.27
N ALA A 98 6.00 2.83 0.13
CA ALA A 98 5.29 1.57 0.30
C ALA A 98 5.44 1.01 1.73
N ILE A 99 4.32 0.54 2.27
CA ILE A 99 4.19 -0.20 3.53
C ILE A 99 3.60 -1.57 3.17
N VAL A 100 4.10 -2.62 3.80
CA VAL A 100 3.60 -3.99 3.58
C VAL A 100 3.20 -4.64 4.89
N ASN A 101 2.36 -5.66 4.82
CA ASN A 101 1.85 -6.34 6.01
C ASN A 101 2.51 -7.69 6.30
N GLU A 102 3.40 -8.15 5.43
CA GLU A 102 4.06 -9.44 5.53
C GLU A 102 5.54 -9.33 5.20
N ILE A 103 6.33 -10.10 5.94
CA ILE A 103 7.76 -10.31 5.68
C ILE A 103 7.89 -11.60 4.86
N THR A 104 8.03 -11.44 3.56
CA THR A 104 8.35 -12.52 2.61
C THR A 104 9.77 -12.32 2.10
N PRO A 105 10.41 -13.31 1.46
CA PRO A 105 11.69 -13.08 0.78
C PRO A 105 11.63 -11.86 -0.15
N GLU A 106 10.46 -11.64 -0.74
CA GLU A 106 10.21 -10.48 -1.56
C GLU A 106 10.22 -9.17 -0.77
N SER A 107 9.32 -8.98 0.18
CA SER A 107 9.30 -7.71 0.92
C SER A 107 10.59 -7.42 1.68
N GLN A 108 11.34 -8.44 2.11
CA GLN A 108 12.69 -8.27 2.67
C GLN A 108 13.66 -7.63 1.69
N SER A 109 13.77 -8.14 0.46
CA SER A 109 14.63 -7.54 -0.56
C SER A 109 14.18 -6.13 -0.91
N ALA A 110 12.87 -5.86 -0.97
CA ALA A 110 12.35 -4.53 -1.26
C ALA A 110 12.61 -3.52 -0.13
N LEU A 111 12.65 -3.97 1.12
CA LEU A 111 13.07 -3.17 2.28
C LEU A 111 14.56 -2.80 2.17
N VAL A 112 15.42 -3.78 1.86
CA VAL A 112 16.88 -3.56 1.68
C VAL A 112 17.14 -2.55 0.56
N ASP A 113 16.40 -2.66 -0.53
CA ASP A 113 16.53 -1.79 -1.70
C ASP A 113 15.84 -0.42 -1.54
N GLY A 114 15.18 -0.15 -0.40
CA GLY A 114 14.49 1.13 -0.13
C GLY A 114 13.25 1.39 -0.98
N ILE A 115 12.66 0.34 -1.56
CA ILE A 115 11.40 0.39 -2.32
C ILE A 115 10.21 0.34 -1.37
N VAL A 116 10.30 -0.54 -0.37
CA VAL A 116 9.38 -0.60 0.77
C VAL A 116 10.04 0.13 1.92
N ALA A 117 9.32 1.04 2.56
CA ALA A 117 9.81 1.81 3.70
C ALA A 117 9.61 1.08 5.03
N MET A 118 8.56 0.27 5.15
CA MET A 118 8.20 -0.41 6.39
C MET A 118 7.41 -1.69 6.13
N ALA A 119 7.60 -2.67 7.01
CA ALA A 119 6.69 -3.81 7.13
C ALA A 119 6.04 -3.82 8.52
N VAL A 120 4.70 -3.89 8.54
CA VAL A 120 3.90 -4.07 9.76
C VAL A 120 3.43 -5.52 9.77
N ALA A 121 4.34 -6.42 10.14
CA ALA A 121 4.10 -7.85 10.10
C ALA A 121 3.87 -8.43 11.50
N THR A 122 3.01 -9.44 11.57
CA THR A 122 2.90 -10.28 12.76
C THR A 122 4.22 -11.01 12.97
N PRO A 123 4.87 -10.93 14.14
CA PRO A 123 6.11 -11.65 14.41
C PRO A 123 5.82 -13.15 14.40
N LEU A 124 6.19 -13.82 13.31
CA LEU A 124 6.19 -15.28 13.23
C LEU A 124 7.50 -15.77 13.83
N ARG A 125 7.44 -16.77 14.71
CA ARG A 125 8.65 -17.51 15.09
C ARG A 125 9.23 -18.14 13.82
N PRO A 126 10.56 -18.14 13.62
CA PRO A 126 11.15 -18.97 12.59
C PRO A 126 10.62 -20.39 12.75
N ALA A 127 10.16 -21.02 11.66
CA ALA A 127 9.95 -22.46 11.68
C ALA A 127 11.25 -23.08 12.20
N LEU A 128 11.15 -23.90 13.26
CA LEU A 128 12.33 -24.58 13.79
C LEU A 128 12.99 -25.32 12.61
N PRO A 129 14.31 -25.17 12.39
CA PRO A 129 14.97 -25.94 11.36
C PRO A 129 14.76 -27.44 11.63
N GLY A 130 14.20 -28.17 10.65
CA GLY A 130 13.98 -29.62 10.69
C GLY A 130 12.59 -30.08 11.12
N ALA A 131 11.52 -29.33 10.81
CA ALA A 131 10.14 -29.79 10.94
C ALA A 131 9.59 -30.19 9.55
N ASP A 132 10.11 -31.29 9.04
CA ASP A 132 9.63 -32.05 7.87
C ASP A 132 9.64 -33.54 8.23
#